data_AF-A0A3D4W3F4-F1
#
_entry.id   AF-A0A3D4W3F4-F1
#
_cell.length_a   1.000
_cell.length_b   1.000
_cell.length_c   1.000
_cell.angle_alpha   90.00
_cell.angle_beta   90.00
_cell.angle_gamma   90.00
#
_symmetry.space_group_name_H-M   'P 1'
#
loop_
_entity.id
_entity.type
_entity.pdbx_description
1 polymer ?
#
loop_
_entity_poly.entity_id
_entity_poly.type
_entity_poly.pdbx_seq_one_letter_code
_entity_poly.pdbx_strand_id
1 'polypeptide(L)'
;LGRVGKITAEKWKVTDENGQTTYPLREKGYNMNDIIGISGLESAYEEELRGKDGVETITRNSDGVIVDTALTTVPEPGHTVQLTIDSRFQKAVDKALAENIDMINRVYNTGSMKAAAGAAVVLDVKDGSVLAASNYPSFDQNLYATQYSEYSADESLPLFNRALQGLYTPG
;
A
#
# COMPACT_ATOMS: atom_id res chain seq x y z
N LEU A 1 -4.48 -2.87 3.85
CA LEU A 1 -3.11 -2.50 4.30
C LEU A 1 -2.56 -1.36 3.47
N GLY A 2 -2.48 -1.47 2.15
CA GLY A 2 -1.86 -0.44 1.30
C GLY A 2 -0.75 -1.08 0.48
N ARG A 3 0.11 -0.28 -0.16
CA ARG A 3 1.26 -0.83 -0.88
C ARG A 3 2.47 0.07 -0.83
N VAL A 4 3.63 -0.55 -0.97
CA VAL A 4 4.91 0.11 -1.23
C VAL A 4 5.29 -0.06 -2.70
N GLY A 5 6.23 0.75 -3.19
CA GLY A 5 6.85 0.54 -4.49
C GLY A 5 8.00 1.51 -4.74
N LYS A 6 8.67 1.36 -5.89
CA LYS A 6 9.80 2.22 -6.26
C LYS A 6 9.35 3.66 -6.48
N ILE A 7 10.24 4.59 -6.15
CA ILE A 7 10.04 6.00 -6.48
C ILE A 7 9.99 6.17 -8.00
N THR A 8 8.93 6.79 -8.51
CA THR A 8 8.77 7.10 -9.93
C THR A 8 9.45 8.42 -10.28
N ALA A 9 9.80 8.61 -11.55
CA ALA A 9 10.41 9.87 -12.02
C ALA A 9 9.52 11.09 -11.72
N GLU A 10 8.19 10.91 -11.83
CA GLU A 10 7.18 11.93 -11.53
C GLU A 10 7.19 12.34 -10.05
N LYS A 11 7.40 11.39 -9.13
CA LYS A 11 7.52 11.67 -7.70
C LYS A 11 8.89 12.23 -7.33
N TRP A 12 9.94 11.83 -8.05
CA TRP A 12 11.31 12.28 -7.80
C TRP A 12 11.55 13.72 -8.25
N LYS A 13 11.01 14.08 -9.41
CA LYS A 13 11.21 15.38 -10.06
C LYS A 13 9.85 16.00 -10.34
N VAL A 14 9.51 17.04 -9.58
CA VAL A 14 8.26 17.79 -9.73
C VAL A 14 8.58 19.13 -10.37
N THR A 15 7.92 19.44 -11.48
CA THR A 15 7.98 20.76 -12.13
C THR A 15 6.67 21.48 -11.85
N ASP A 16 6.75 22.67 -11.27
CA ASP A 16 5.58 23.51 -11.02
C ASP A 16 5.08 24.22 -12.30
N GLU A 17 3.94 24.91 -12.16
CA GLU A 17 3.34 25.71 -13.25
C GLU A 17 4.22 26.87 -13.73
N ASN A 18 5.21 27.27 -12.94
CA ASN A 18 6.18 28.33 -13.26
C ASN A 18 7.46 27.78 -13.92
N GLY A 19 7.56 26.47 -14.13
CA GLY A 19 8.73 25.81 -14.72
C GLY A 19 9.87 25.53 -13.72
N GLN A 20 9.67 25.77 -12.43
CA GLN A 20 10.65 25.44 -11.39
C GLN A 20 10.64 23.93 -11.11
N THR A 21 11.80 23.31 -11.23
CA THR A 21 12.01 21.90 -10.89
C THR A 21 12.46 21.76 -9.44
N THR A 22 11.76 20.93 -8.67
CA THR A 22 12.11 20.56 -7.29
C THR A 22 12.29 19.05 -7.15
N TYR A 23 13.01 18.63 -6.11
CA TYR A 23 13.29 17.22 -5.80
C TYR A 23 12.83 16.89 -4.38
N PRO A 24 11.52 16.86 -4.12
CA PRO A 24 10.96 16.82 -2.76
C PRO A 24 11.40 15.58 -1.97
N LEU A 25 11.48 14.43 -2.62
CA LEU A 25 11.92 13.18 -1.97
C LEU A 25 13.42 13.21 -1.65
N ARG A 26 14.24 13.82 -2.50
CA ARG A 26 15.67 13.98 -2.22
C ARG A 26 15.89 14.90 -1.00
N GLU A 27 15.09 15.95 -0.86
CA GLU A 27 15.12 16.85 0.29
C GLU A 27 14.66 16.13 1.59
N LYS A 28 13.75 15.17 1.48
CA LYS A 28 13.40 14.23 2.55
C LYS A 28 14.42 13.09 2.74
N GLY A 29 15.58 13.17 2.09
CA GLY A 29 16.68 12.21 2.24
C GLY A 29 16.44 10.84 1.59
N TYR A 30 15.53 10.72 0.62
CA TYR A 30 15.38 9.49 -0.18
C TYR A 30 16.43 9.42 -1.29
N ASN A 31 16.84 8.20 -1.61
CA ASN A 31 17.52 7.86 -2.85
C ASN A 31 16.51 7.41 -3.91
N MET A 32 16.83 7.60 -5.19
CA MET A 32 15.93 7.22 -6.30
C MET A 32 15.57 5.73 -6.32
N ASN A 33 16.45 4.88 -5.76
CA ASN A 33 16.24 3.44 -5.71
C ASN A 33 15.45 2.97 -4.48
N ASP A 34 15.06 3.89 -3.60
CA ASP A 34 14.31 3.57 -2.38
C ASP A 34 12.89 3.10 -2.70
N ILE A 35 12.32 2.39 -1.74
CA ILE A 35 10.94 1.95 -1.72
C ILE A 35 10.16 2.91 -0.82
N ILE A 36 8.99 3.35 -1.26
CA ILE A 36 8.12 4.27 -0.54
C ILE A 36 6.70 3.72 -0.48
N GLY A 37 5.97 4.00 0.61
CA GLY A 37 4.53 3.82 0.73
C GLY A 37 3.77 4.61 -0.35
N ILE A 38 3.10 3.90 -1.25
CA ILE A 38 2.33 4.48 -2.36
C ILE A 38 0.87 4.70 -1.98
N SER A 39 0.27 3.82 -1.18
CA SER A 39 -1.13 3.95 -0.78
C SER A 39 -1.45 3.28 0.55
N GLY A 40 -2.64 3.57 1.08
CA GLY A 40 -3.14 2.97 2.32
C GLY A 40 -2.32 3.36 3.54
N LEU A 41 -2.20 2.44 4.49
CA LEU A 41 -1.44 2.63 5.73
C LEU A 41 0.05 2.81 5.47
N GLU A 42 0.60 2.15 4.44
CA GLU A 42 2.01 2.32 4.05
C GLU A 42 2.32 3.78 3.74
N SER A 43 1.44 4.43 2.95
CA SER A 43 1.63 5.85 2.62
C SER A 43 1.29 6.78 3.78
N ALA A 44 0.28 6.44 4.58
CA ALA A 44 -0.15 7.26 5.71
C ALA A 44 0.88 7.28 6.86
N TYR A 45 1.59 6.17 7.07
CA TYR A 45 2.59 6.01 8.13
C TYR A 45 4.02 5.94 7.59
N GLU A 46 4.27 6.36 6.34
CA GLU A 46 5.60 6.30 5.72
C GLU A 46 6.68 6.94 6.59
N GLU A 47 6.39 8.09 7.20
CA GLU A 47 7.37 8.81 8.03
C GLU A 47 7.73 8.06 9.32
N GLU A 48 6.83 7.20 9.82
CA GLU A 48 7.07 6.34 10.98
C GLU A 48 7.71 5.01 10.58
N LEU A 49 7.27 4.43 9.48
CA LEU A 49 7.74 3.12 8.99
C LEU A 49 9.14 3.20 8.37
N ARG A 50 9.51 4.36 7.82
CA ARG A 50 10.81 4.56 7.19
C ARG A 50 11.91 4.71 8.23
N GLY A 51 12.90 3.84 8.13
CA GLY A 51 14.18 3.99 8.84
C GLY A 51 15.09 5.03 8.19
N LYS A 52 16.22 5.31 8.84
CA LYS A 52 17.30 6.11 8.26
C LYS A 52 18.42 5.20 7.80
N ASP A 53 18.83 5.35 6.55
CA ASP A 53 19.94 4.59 5.98
C ASP A 53 21.25 4.91 6.69
N GLY A 54 22.02 3.86 6.96
CA GLY A 54 23.40 3.98 7.39
C GLY A 54 24.34 4.27 6.24
N VAL A 55 25.58 4.62 6.56
CA VAL A 55 26.63 4.86 5.56
C VAL A 55 27.83 4.01 5.92
N GLU A 56 28.34 3.27 4.95
CA GLU A 56 29.55 2.46 5.08
C GLU A 56 30.59 2.94 4.06
N THR A 57 31.81 3.17 4.53
CA THR A 57 32.96 3.54 3.71
C THR A 57 33.75 2.29 3.38
N ILE A 58 33.91 2.00 2.09
CA ILE A 58 34.70 0.87 1.59
C ILE A 58 36.00 1.40 0.99
N THR A 59 37.13 1.03 1.58
CA THR A 59 38.45 1.35 1.05
C THR A 59 38.90 0.26 0.10
N ARG A 60 39.34 0.64 -1.11
CA ARG A 60 39.87 -0.27 -2.13
C ARG A 60 41.31 0.08 -2.47
N ASN A 61 42.11 -0.94 -2.79
CA ASN A 61 43.45 -0.74 -3.33
C ASN A 61 43.40 -0.42 -4.85
N SER A 62 44.57 -0.19 -5.45
CA SER A 62 44.72 0.11 -6.88
C SER A 62 44.22 -0.99 -7.81
N ASP A 63 44.15 -2.23 -7.33
CA ASP A 63 43.65 -3.38 -8.07
C ASP A 63 42.13 -3.59 -7.91
N GLY A 64 41.45 -2.68 -7.17
CA GLY A 64 40.01 -2.70 -6.94
C GLY A 64 39.55 -3.67 -5.84
N VAL A 65 40.49 -4.31 -5.12
CA VAL A 65 40.22 -5.22 -4.00
C VAL A 65 39.83 -4.41 -2.77
N ILE A 66 38.75 -4.83 -2.10
CA ILE A 66 38.30 -4.24 -0.82
C ILE A 66 39.33 -4.60 0.25
N VAL A 67 39.95 -3.59 0.84
CA VAL A 67 40.98 -3.75 1.88
C VAL A 67 40.49 -3.35 3.26
N ASP A 68 39.43 -2.54 3.34
CA ASP A 68 38.79 -2.16 4.60
C ASP A 68 37.34 -1.74 4.36
N THR A 69 36.52 -1.95 5.37
CA THR A 69 35.11 -1.57 5.39
C THR A 69 34.79 -0.99 6.76
N ALA A 70 34.42 0.30 6.81
CA ALA A 70 34.15 1.01 8.04
C ALA A 70 32.73 1.60 8.03
N LEU A 71 31.93 1.28 9.04
CA LEU A 71 30.62 1.89 9.24
C LEU A 71 30.80 3.35 9.69
N THR A 72 30.40 4.28 8.84
CA THR A 72 30.48 5.73 9.08
C THR A 72 29.25 6.23 9.82
N THR A 73 28.07 5.74 9.46
CA THR A 73 26.78 6.11 10.07
C THR A 73 25.98 4.86 10.35
N VAL A 74 25.52 4.70 11.59
CA VAL A 74 24.68 3.56 11.99
C VAL A 74 23.26 3.74 11.43
N PRO A 75 22.68 2.71 10.78
CA PRO A 75 21.30 2.79 10.32
C PRO A 75 20.32 2.81 11.50
N GLU A 76 19.23 3.56 11.38
CA GLU A 76 18.14 3.58 12.35
C GLU A 76 16.94 2.83 11.76
N PRO A 77 16.48 1.72 12.36
CA PRO A 77 15.28 1.05 11.89
C PRO A 77 14.05 1.95 12.11
N GLY A 78 13.08 1.86 11.19
CA GLY A 78 11.80 2.54 11.34
C GLY A 78 10.98 2.01 12.53
N HIS A 79 9.94 2.75 12.90
CA HIS A 79 9.02 2.36 13.95
C HIS A 79 8.07 1.25 13.51
N THR A 80 7.51 0.55 14.49
CA THR A 80 6.45 -0.44 14.29
C THR A 80 5.09 0.18 14.55
N VAL A 81 4.21 0.13 13.55
CA VAL A 81 2.82 0.59 13.68
C VAL A 81 1.93 -0.58 14.11
N GLN A 82 1.26 -0.43 15.25
CA GLN A 82 0.26 -1.39 15.72
C GLN A 82 -1.14 -0.95 15.27
N LEU A 83 -1.84 -1.83 14.57
CA LEU A 83 -3.18 -1.56 14.05
C LEU A 83 -4.27 -2.05 15.01
N THR A 84 -5.45 -1.47 14.89
CA THR A 84 -6.68 -1.93 15.57
C THR A 84 -7.35 -3.11 14.87
N ILE A 85 -6.95 -3.42 13.63
CA ILE A 85 -7.51 -4.50 12.81
C ILE A 85 -7.21 -5.86 13.46
N ASP A 86 -8.24 -6.67 13.73
CA ASP A 86 -8.06 -8.08 14.11
C ASP A 86 -8.03 -8.93 12.84
N SER A 87 -6.91 -9.63 12.60
CA SER A 87 -6.70 -10.41 11.39
C SER A 87 -7.67 -11.58 11.22
N ARG A 88 -8.13 -12.19 12.32
CA ARG A 88 -9.12 -13.26 12.28
C ARG A 88 -10.49 -12.70 11.93
N PHE A 89 -10.81 -11.53 12.48
CA PHE A 89 -12.09 -10.89 12.19
C PHE A 89 -12.13 -10.34 10.76
N GLN A 90 -11.05 -9.70 10.29
CA GLN A 90 -10.87 -9.31 8.89
C GLN A 90 -11.13 -10.48 7.95
N LYS A 91 -10.50 -11.64 8.19
CA LYS A 91 -10.70 -12.85 7.39
C LYS A 91 -12.16 -13.34 7.39
N ALA A 92 -12.84 -13.26 8.54
CA ALA A 92 -14.24 -13.64 8.64
C ALA A 92 -15.15 -12.67 7.83
N VAL A 93 -14.87 -11.36 7.89
CA VAL A 93 -15.61 -10.35 7.12
C VAL A 93 -15.36 -10.50 5.62
N ASP A 94 -14.11 -10.73 5.19
CA ASP A 94 -13.77 -10.98 3.78
C ASP A 94 -14.53 -12.18 3.23
N LYS A 95 -14.56 -13.28 3.99
CA LYS A 95 -15.31 -14.48 3.63
C LYS A 95 -16.81 -14.21 3.55
N ALA A 96 -17.38 -13.57 4.57
CA ALA A 96 -18.81 -13.27 4.62
C ALA A 96 -19.23 -12.34 3.46
N LEU A 97 -18.42 -11.35 3.12
CA LEU A 97 -18.67 -10.44 2.00
C LEU A 97 -18.65 -11.18 0.66
N ALA A 98 -17.66 -12.03 0.42
CA ALA A 98 -17.57 -12.84 -0.79
C ALA A 98 -18.75 -13.82 -0.92
N GLU A 99 -19.11 -14.52 0.16
CA GLU A 99 -20.26 -15.44 0.20
C GLU A 99 -21.58 -14.70 -0.03
N ASN A 100 -21.74 -13.49 0.51
CA ASN A 100 -22.94 -12.69 0.31
C ASN A 100 -23.07 -12.22 -1.15
N ILE A 101 -21.98 -11.79 -1.78
CA ILE A 101 -21.98 -11.39 -3.21
C ILE A 101 -22.32 -12.58 -4.10
N ASP A 102 -21.74 -13.75 -3.84
CA ASP A 102 -22.06 -15.00 -4.55
C ASP A 102 -23.53 -15.42 -4.34
N MET A 103 -24.03 -15.35 -3.11
CA MET A 103 -25.44 -15.60 -2.80
C MET A 103 -26.37 -14.65 -3.55
N ILE A 104 -26.07 -13.35 -3.56
CA ILE A 104 -26.86 -12.35 -4.29
C ILE A 104 -26.93 -12.69 -5.78
N ASN A 105 -25.79 -13.08 -6.36
CA ASN A 105 -25.70 -13.47 -7.74
C ASN A 105 -26.47 -14.76 -8.08
N ARG A 106 -26.64 -15.67 -7.12
CA ARG A 106 -27.39 -16.92 -7.31
C ARG A 106 -28.89 -16.76 -7.11
N VAL A 107 -29.29 -16.00 -6.09
CA VAL A 107 -30.69 -15.95 -5.61
C VAL A 107 -31.47 -14.83 -6.26
N TYR A 108 -30.87 -13.63 -6.38
CA TYR A 108 -31.58 -12.42 -6.77
C TYR A 108 -31.32 -11.99 -8.21
N ASN A 109 -30.21 -12.43 -8.81
CA ASN A 109 -29.82 -12.04 -10.16
C ASN A 109 -30.22 -13.09 -11.19
N THR A 110 -31.48 -13.05 -11.63
CA THR A 110 -32.01 -13.92 -12.70
C THR A 110 -31.84 -13.33 -14.11
N GLY A 111 -30.99 -12.30 -14.27
CA GLY A 111 -30.75 -11.58 -15.53
C GLY A 111 -29.30 -11.12 -15.69
N SER A 112 -29.07 -10.08 -16.49
CA SER A 112 -27.71 -9.58 -16.79
C SER A 112 -27.06 -8.77 -15.67
N MET A 113 -27.83 -8.27 -14.70
CA MET A 113 -27.28 -7.57 -13.54
C MET A 113 -26.65 -8.57 -12.59
N LYS A 114 -25.37 -8.39 -12.27
CA LYS A 114 -24.65 -9.14 -11.25
C LYS A 114 -24.11 -8.17 -10.20
N ALA A 115 -24.13 -8.58 -8.93
CA ALA A 115 -23.35 -7.94 -7.89
C ALA A 115 -21.88 -8.13 -8.22
N ALA A 116 -21.23 -7.06 -8.67
CA ALA A 116 -19.84 -7.08 -9.11
C ALA A 116 -18.86 -6.82 -7.96
N ALA A 117 -19.27 -6.05 -6.96
CA ALA A 117 -18.39 -5.54 -5.93
C ALA A 117 -19.12 -5.16 -4.64
N GLY A 118 -18.37 -5.02 -3.55
CA GLY A 118 -18.87 -4.56 -2.26
C GLY A 118 -17.73 -4.21 -1.31
N ALA A 119 -18.07 -3.57 -0.19
CA ALA A 119 -17.15 -3.29 0.90
C ALA A 119 -17.88 -3.39 2.24
N ALA A 120 -17.12 -3.67 3.29
CA ALA A 120 -17.65 -3.71 4.65
C ALA A 120 -16.61 -3.15 5.62
N VAL A 121 -17.05 -2.26 6.51
CA VAL A 121 -16.22 -1.73 7.60
C VAL A 121 -16.87 -2.10 8.92
N VAL A 122 -16.09 -2.64 9.84
CA VAL A 122 -16.53 -3.02 11.18
C VAL A 122 -15.76 -2.21 12.21
N LEU A 123 -16.51 -1.54 13.08
CA LEU A 123 -16.00 -0.69 14.15
C LEU A 123 -16.36 -1.28 15.51
N ASP A 124 -15.48 -1.14 16.50
CA ASP A 124 -15.89 -1.24 17.89
C ASP A 124 -16.62 0.05 18.29
N VAL A 125 -17.86 -0.10 18.77
CA VAL A 125 -18.72 1.02 19.15
C VAL A 125 -18.26 1.74 20.42
N LYS A 126 -17.38 1.13 21.21
CA LYS A 126 -16.92 1.70 22.49
C LYS A 126 -15.85 2.76 22.31
N ASP A 127 -14.93 2.55 21.38
CA ASP A 127 -13.75 3.39 21.19
C ASP A 127 -13.55 3.85 19.73
N GLY A 128 -14.37 3.37 18.78
CA GLY A 128 -14.26 3.70 17.37
C GLY A 128 -13.14 2.96 16.64
N SER A 129 -12.50 1.99 17.28
CA SER A 129 -11.44 1.18 16.67
C SER A 129 -11.95 0.44 15.44
N VAL A 130 -11.22 0.52 14.33
CA VAL A 130 -11.55 -0.26 13.12
C VAL A 130 -11.06 -1.68 13.31
N LEU A 131 -11.97 -2.64 13.39
CA LEU A 131 -11.64 -4.05 13.60
C LEU A 131 -11.44 -4.81 12.28
N ALA A 132 -12.15 -4.39 11.22
CA ALA A 132 -12.01 -4.92 9.88
C ALA A 132 -12.43 -3.89 8.83
N ALA A 133 -11.75 -3.88 7.68
CA ALA A 133 -12.12 -3.10 6.50
C ALA A 133 -11.92 -3.98 5.26
N SER A 134 -13.02 -4.56 4.79
CA SER A 134 -13.05 -5.51 3.68
C SER A 134 -13.47 -4.85 2.37
N ASN A 135 -12.91 -5.35 1.28
CA ASN A 135 -13.11 -4.88 -0.08
C ASN A 135 -13.28 -6.10 -0.99
N TYR A 136 -14.28 -6.09 -1.87
CA TYR A 136 -14.49 -7.13 -2.87
C TYR A 136 -14.78 -6.50 -4.25
N PRO A 137 -14.16 -7.00 -5.33
CA PRO A 137 -13.05 -7.95 -5.32
C PRO A 137 -11.78 -7.31 -4.74
N SER A 138 -10.87 -8.16 -4.26
CA SER A 138 -9.56 -7.77 -3.75
C SER A 138 -8.47 -8.52 -4.53
N PHE A 139 -7.21 -8.20 -4.24
CA PHE A 139 -6.04 -8.83 -4.85
C PHE A 139 -5.12 -9.43 -3.77
N ASP A 140 -4.23 -10.33 -4.18
CA ASP A 140 -3.17 -10.83 -3.28
C ASP A 140 -1.98 -9.85 -3.31
N GLN A 141 -1.70 -9.24 -2.16
CA GLN A 141 -0.59 -8.31 -1.99
C GLN A 141 0.76 -8.96 -2.35
N ASN A 142 0.93 -10.27 -2.12
CA ASN A 142 2.19 -10.98 -2.42
C ASN A 142 2.42 -11.13 -3.93
N LEU A 143 1.34 -11.18 -4.72
CA LEU A 143 1.38 -11.30 -6.17
C LEU A 143 1.33 -9.94 -6.88
N TYR A 144 1.12 -8.86 -6.13
CA TYR A 144 0.96 -7.51 -6.67
C TYR A 144 2.11 -7.11 -7.61
N ALA A 145 3.35 -7.32 -7.19
CA ALA A 145 4.52 -6.88 -7.97
C ALA A 145 4.65 -7.65 -9.30
N THR A 146 4.25 -8.92 -9.34
CA THR A 146 4.38 -9.79 -10.51
C THR A 146 3.14 -9.71 -11.42
N GLN A 147 1.96 -9.48 -10.87
CA GLN A 147 0.66 -9.44 -11.57
C GLN A 147 0.07 -8.04 -11.70
N TYR A 148 0.86 -6.98 -11.47
CA TYR A 148 0.35 -5.61 -11.50
C TYR A 148 -0.41 -5.27 -12.78
N SER A 149 0.11 -5.65 -13.95
CA SER A 149 -0.53 -5.38 -15.23
C SER A 149 -1.91 -6.04 -15.36
N GLU A 150 -2.08 -7.22 -14.76
CA GLU A 150 -3.35 -7.93 -14.74
C GLU A 150 -4.35 -7.22 -13.81
N TYR A 151 -3.95 -6.96 -12.55
CA TYR A 151 -4.81 -6.27 -11.59
C TYR A 151 -5.18 -4.84 -12.00
N SER A 152 -4.30 -4.15 -12.72
CA SER A 152 -4.55 -2.80 -13.21
C SER A 152 -5.45 -2.77 -14.45
N ALA A 153 -5.50 -3.84 -15.24
CA ALA A 153 -6.34 -3.93 -16.44
C ALA A 153 -7.71 -4.57 -16.13
N ASP A 154 -7.86 -5.19 -14.97
CA ASP A 154 -9.10 -5.84 -14.54
C ASP A 154 -10.24 -4.82 -14.36
N GLU A 155 -11.31 -5.00 -15.15
CA GLU A 155 -12.52 -4.17 -15.14
C GLU A 155 -13.27 -4.20 -13.79
N SER A 156 -13.03 -5.23 -12.98
CA SER A 156 -13.59 -5.37 -11.63
C SER A 156 -12.87 -4.49 -10.60
N LEU A 157 -11.83 -3.76 -11.00
CA LEU A 157 -11.10 -2.77 -10.19
C LEU A 157 -10.68 -3.32 -8.80
N PRO A 158 -9.89 -4.40 -8.72
CA PRO A 158 -9.48 -4.99 -7.45
C PRO A 158 -8.55 -4.07 -6.64
N LEU A 159 -7.81 -3.17 -7.31
CA LEU A 159 -6.92 -2.21 -6.67
C LEU A 159 -7.64 -1.02 -6.03
N PHE A 160 -8.93 -0.82 -6.36
CA PHE A 160 -9.72 0.29 -5.84
C PHE A 160 -10.28 -0.04 -4.45
N ASN A 161 -10.00 0.83 -3.47
CA ASN A 161 -10.47 0.65 -2.09
C ASN A 161 -11.86 1.26 -1.93
N ARG A 162 -12.89 0.43 -2.08
CA ARG A 162 -14.29 0.82 -2.01
C ARG A 162 -14.73 1.23 -0.62
N ALA A 163 -14.14 0.65 0.42
CA ALA A 163 -14.46 0.98 1.81
C ALA A 163 -14.12 2.43 2.17
N LEU A 164 -13.07 2.99 1.56
CA LEU A 164 -12.56 4.33 1.88
C LEU A 164 -12.78 5.36 0.78
N GLN A 165 -12.74 4.93 -0.49
CA GLN A 165 -12.79 5.82 -1.66
C GLN A 165 -14.09 5.70 -2.45
N GLY A 166 -14.91 4.68 -2.14
CA GLY A 166 -16.18 4.46 -2.82
C GLY A 166 -17.23 5.49 -2.42
N LEU A 167 -17.88 6.09 -3.42
CA LEU A 167 -19.03 6.98 -3.22
C LEU A 167 -20.29 6.24 -3.67
N TYR A 168 -21.20 6.05 -2.72
CA TYR A 168 -22.43 5.28 -2.91
C TYR A 168 -23.63 6.09 -2.41
N THR A 169 -24.80 5.86 -3.01
CA THR A 169 -26.06 6.41 -2.51
C THR A 169 -26.39 5.77 -1.15
N PRO A 170 -26.53 6.54 -0.06
CA PRO A 170 -26.72 5.98 1.29
C PRO A 170 -28.13 5.40 1.54
N GLY A 171 -29.08 5.70 0.66
CA GLY A 171 -30.50 5.37 0.79
C GLY A 171 -31.37 6.50 0.27
#